data_AF-A0A177EEM4-F1
#
_entry.id   AF-A0A177EEM4-F1
#
_cell.length_a   1.000
_cell.length_b   1.000
_cell.length_c   1.000
_cell.angle_alpha   90.00
_cell.angle_beta   90.00
_cell.angle_gamma   90.00
#
_symmetry.space_group_name_H-M   'P 1'
#
loop_
_entity.id
_entity.type
_entity.pdbx_description
1 polymer ?
#
loop_
_entity_poly.entity_id
_entity_poly.type
_entity_poly.pdbx_seq_one_letter_code
_entity_poly.pdbx_strand_id
1 'polypeptide(L)'
;TSSVPRKLVPRIVFTTLIIKSSSASTNQININVLKKILRAFGTIYANTLNLIDLKHDGFSASRGIKRLVRGFSPHNKTPTRICILNINILHMFDANREGIKWFQGRVDMSQCQIGLLISPGVGVENLKFLDEFNAAKIIALYVIGNASLDSLECKLLRKGPLPDVLVLDVTMPTPLEISDRIIQNMVSKHWEKLSVSLSIWELLMKSGEEPKHLTIDDLVLLAPYKNPLLMAELLKTPTAKSHNLATVERLRVGVNNVTQKVTEADLKVTFEFVARYFRGLESIFIQIYRFLANKSNLVRNSKLEITTNPTVRCIIVNGSFCSLNKNHNPNNNPNHNPSGSNVLCFSFEAWDLYTKGKLWVMPGCVG
;
A
#
# COMPACT_ATOMS: atom_id res chain seq x y z
N THR A 1 28.22 -9.67 27.41
CA THR A 1 26.87 -10.21 27.74
C THR A 1 26.44 -9.90 29.18
N SER A 2 26.92 -8.80 29.75
CA SER A 2 26.80 -8.49 31.18
C SER A 2 26.44 -7.01 31.33
N SER A 3 25.13 -6.69 31.31
CA SER A 3 24.54 -5.46 31.88
C SER A 3 23.04 -5.26 31.62
N VAL A 4 22.32 -6.19 30.95
CA VAL A 4 20.84 -6.06 30.90
C VAL A 4 20.29 -6.31 32.30
N PRO A 5 19.63 -5.31 32.92
CA PRO A 5 19.13 -5.46 34.28
C PRO A 5 18.06 -6.56 34.34
N ARG A 6 17.91 -7.21 35.50
CA ARG A 6 16.89 -8.26 35.68
C ARG A 6 15.47 -7.71 35.55
N LYS A 7 15.27 -6.45 35.93
CA LYS A 7 14.01 -5.71 35.86
C LYS A 7 14.33 -4.25 35.53
N LEU A 8 13.50 -3.64 34.69
CA LEU A 8 13.47 -2.20 34.50
C LEU A 8 12.41 -1.58 35.42
N VAL A 9 12.48 -0.25 35.63
CA VAL A 9 11.44 0.47 36.36
C VAL A 9 10.11 0.25 35.65
N PRO A 10 9.05 -0.18 36.37
CA PRO A 10 7.76 -0.43 35.75
C PRO A 10 7.14 0.88 35.24
N ARG A 11 6.29 0.78 34.21
CA ARG A 11 5.47 1.88 33.66
C ARG A 11 6.24 3.04 33.03
N ILE A 12 7.49 2.84 32.59
CA ILE A 12 8.12 3.79 31.67
C ILE A 12 7.34 3.79 30.35
N VAL A 13 6.89 4.97 29.91
CA VAL A 13 6.20 5.16 28.64
C VAL A 13 7.15 5.85 27.67
N PHE A 14 7.40 5.21 26.53
CA PHE A 14 8.26 5.76 25.48
C PHE A 14 7.43 6.38 24.36
N THR A 15 7.87 7.49 23.79
CA THR A 15 7.36 7.88 22.46
C THR A 15 7.84 6.87 21.42
N THR A 16 9.13 6.58 21.42
CA THR A 16 9.74 5.59 20.53
C THR A 16 10.77 4.77 21.29
N LEU A 17 10.64 3.45 21.24
CA LEU A 17 11.65 2.51 21.73
C LEU A 17 12.33 1.85 20.52
N ILE A 18 13.65 2.01 20.40
CA ILE A 18 14.43 1.42 19.31
C ILE A 18 15.34 0.33 19.89
N ILE A 19 15.22 -0.88 19.35
CA ILE A 19 16.12 -1.98 19.63
C ILE A 19 16.83 -2.35 18.34
N LYS A 20 18.15 -2.17 18.32
CA LYS A 20 19.03 -2.46 17.18
C LYS A 20 20.35 -3.05 17.65
N SER A 21 21.05 -3.74 16.76
CA SER A 21 22.42 -4.15 17.03
C SER A 21 23.36 -2.93 17.02
N SER A 22 24.31 -2.88 17.95
CA SER A 22 25.40 -1.89 17.93
C SER A 22 26.61 -2.36 17.13
N SER A 23 26.63 -3.62 16.69
CA SER A 23 27.76 -4.24 16.01
C SER A 23 27.61 -4.10 14.50
N ALA A 24 28.49 -3.30 13.90
CA ALA A 24 28.57 -3.11 12.45
C ALA A 24 29.02 -4.38 11.68
N SER A 25 29.59 -5.38 12.38
CA SER A 25 30.15 -6.57 11.73
C SER A 25 29.15 -7.69 11.49
N THR A 26 28.02 -7.71 12.20
CA THR A 26 27.02 -8.79 12.08
C THR A 26 25.66 -8.33 11.61
N ASN A 27 25.33 -7.03 11.72
CA ASN A 27 24.01 -6.47 11.36
C ASN A 27 22.86 -7.42 11.75
N GLN A 28 22.91 -7.91 13.00
CA GLN A 28 21.97 -8.86 13.57
C GLN A 28 21.82 -8.62 15.06
N ILE A 29 20.57 -8.53 15.54
CA ILE A 29 20.29 -8.50 16.97
C ILE A 29 20.66 -9.85 17.59
N ASN A 30 21.43 -9.83 18.68
CA ASN A 30 21.63 -11.02 19.49
C ASN A 30 20.31 -11.42 20.19
N ILE A 31 19.69 -12.49 19.70
CA ILE A 31 18.40 -13.00 20.19
C ILE A 31 18.40 -13.30 21.69
N ASN A 32 19.52 -13.76 22.26
CA ASN A 32 19.62 -14.02 23.69
C ASN A 32 19.61 -12.71 24.52
N VAL A 33 20.19 -11.64 23.99
CA VAL A 33 20.12 -10.30 24.60
C VAL A 33 18.71 -9.75 24.48
N LEU A 34 18.08 -9.84 23.31
CA LEU A 34 16.69 -9.40 23.11
C LEU A 34 15.73 -10.13 24.05
N LYS A 35 15.89 -11.45 24.23
CA LYS A 35 15.12 -12.24 25.21
C LYS A 35 15.26 -11.71 26.64
N LYS A 36 16.47 -11.29 27.04
CA LYS A 36 16.71 -10.69 28.36
C LYS A 36 16.04 -9.32 28.46
N ILE A 37 16.13 -8.50 27.42
CA ILE A 37 15.49 -7.17 27.36
C ILE A 37 13.97 -7.31 27.50
N LEU A 38 13.33 -8.17 26.70
CA LEU A 38 11.88 -8.41 26.75
C LEU A 38 11.43 -8.87 28.15
N ARG A 39 12.20 -9.77 28.79
CA ARG A 39 11.94 -10.20 30.18
C ARG A 39 12.11 -9.09 31.20
N ALA A 40 13.11 -8.24 31.03
CA ALA A 40 13.40 -7.15 31.95
C ALA A 40 12.30 -6.08 31.95
N PHE A 41 11.71 -5.82 30.78
CA PHE A 41 10.53 -4.97 30.67
C PHE A 41 9.30 -5.61 31.30
N GLY A 42 9.00 -6.87 30.96
CA GLY A 42 7.74 -7.53 31.31
C GLY A 42 6.55 -6.95 30.53
N THR A 43 6.35 -5.64 30.59
CA THR A 43 5.43 -4.88 29.72
C THR A 43 6.16 -3.69 29.10
N ILE A 44 6.03 -3.53 27.79
CA ILE A 44 6.55 -2.35 27.07
C ILE A 44 5.37 -1.42 26.79
N TYR A 45 5.48 -0.18 27.25
CA TYR A 45 4.56 0.92 26.90
C TYR A 45 5.30 1.86 25.95
N ALA A 46 4.89 1.91 24.67
CA ALA A 46 5.50 2.82 23.71
C ALA A 46 4.50 3.24 22.63
N ASN A 47 4.57 4.46 22.11
CA ASN A 47 3.79 4.74 20.88
C ASN A 47 4.35 3.93 19.70
N THR A 48 5.67 3.88 19.55
CA THR A 48 6.35 3.14 18.48
C THR A 48 7.45 2.22 19.03
N LEU A 49 7.45 0.96 18.60
CA LEU A 49 8.55 0.02 18.82
C LEU A 49 9.26 -0.27 17.49
N ASN A 50 10.54 0.05 17.40
CA ASN A 50 11.38 -0.25 16.24
C ASN A 50 12.32 -1.41 16.55
N LEU A 51 12.23 -2.47 15.75
CA LEU A 51 13.17 -3.58 15.74
C LEU A 51 13.95 -3.53 14.43
N ILE A 52 15.26 -3.41 14.50
CA ILE A 52 16.14 -3.30 13.33
C ILE A 52 17.08 -4.50 13.32
N ASP A 53 17.26 -5.15 12.17
CA ASP A 53 18.17 -6.29 11.98
C ASP A 53 17.75 -7.55 12.77
N LEU A 54 16.45 -7.84 12.80
CA LEU A 54 15.94 -9.03 13.47
C LEU A 54 16.07 -10.26 12.57
N LYS A 55 17.29 -10.80 12.52
CA LYS A 55 17.59 -12.06 11.82
C LYS A 55 17.72 -13.19 12.84
N HIS A 56 17.04 -14.30 12.60
CA HIS A 56 17.23 -15.52 13.36
C HIS A 56 17.58 -16.66 12.41
N ASP A 57 18.69 -17.34 12.65
CA ASP A 57 18.96 -18.61 12.01
C ASP A 57 18.14 -19.62 12.79
N GLY A 58 17.06 -20.15 12.22
CA GLY A 58 16.15 -21.11 12.87
C GLY A 58 16.83 -22.36 13.47
N PHE A 59 18.15 -22.50 13.29
CA PHE A 59 19.04 -23.45 13.96
C PHE A 59 19.57 -22.92 15.29
N SER A 60 18.69 -22.70 16.27
CA SER A 60 19.11 -22.51 17.66
C SER A 60 18.29 -23.36 18.64
N ALA A 61 18.45 -24.68 18.54
CA ALA A 61 18.66 -25.60 19.66
C ALA A 61 18.93 -27.02 19.12
N SER A 62 19.98 -27.68 19.66
CA SER A 62 20.42 -29.07 19.42
C SER A 62 21.49 -29.34 18.33
N ARG A 63 22.53 -28.51 18.23
CA ARG A 63 23.87 -29.04 17.90
C ARG A 63 24.60 -29.34 19.22
N GLY A 64 24.48 -30.59 19.64
CA GLY A 64 24.87 -31.13 20.94
C GLY A 64 23.67 -31.84 21.56
N ILE A 65 23.73 -33.17 21.73
CA ILE A 65 22.64 -34.07 22.15
C ILE A 65 21.67 -34.54 21.04
N LYS A 66 22.20 -34.87 19.85
CA LYS A 66 21.61 -35.96 19.02
C LYS A 66 22.26 -37.32 19.29
N ARG A 67 23.13 -37.39 20.30
CA ARG A 67 23.65 -38.64 20.86
C ARG A 67 23.23 -38.68 22.33
N LEU A 68 22.47 -39.71 22.69
CA LEU A 68 21.98 -40.05 24.03
C LEU A 68 20.77 -39.22 24.50
N VAL A 69 19.58 -39.75 24.27
CA VAL A 69 18.45 -39.94 25.21
C VAL A 69 17.23 -40.31 24.36
N ARG A 70 17.06 -41.61 24.19
CA ARG A 70 15.81 -42.23 23.74
C ARG A 70 14.95 -42.34 25.00
N GLY A 71 13.90 -41.53 25.08
CA GLY A 71 12.91 -41.59 26.17
C GLY A 71 12.86 -40.36 27.04
N PHE A 72 12.19 -39.30 26.58
CA PHE A 72 11.34 -38.42 27.40
C PHE A 72 10.30 -37.78 26.47
N SER A 73 9.04 -37.84 26.90
CA SER A 73 7.84 -37.37 26.20
C SER A 73 8.00 -35.96 25.60
N PRO A 74 7.55 -35.69 24.37
CA PRO A 74 7.53 -34.34 23.82
C PRO A 74 6.37 -33.58 24.45
N HIS A 75 6.57 -33.08 25.67
CA HIS A 75 5.78 -31.95 26.12
C HIS A 75 6.11 -30.77 25.23
N ASN A 76 5.24 -30.55 24.25
CA ASN A 76 5.06 -29.29 23.52
C ASN A 76 4.84 -28.16 24.54
N LYS A 77 5.91 -27.68 25.16
CA LYS A 77 5.90 -26.44 25.91
C LYS A 77 5.76 -25.34 24.86
N THR A 78 4.53 -24.88 24.67
CA THR A 78 4.23 -23.64 23.94
C THR A 78 5.22 -22.56 24.40
N PRO A 79 5.84 -21.80 23.47
CA PRO A 79 6.73 -20.71 23.83
C PRO A 79 6.01 -19.80 24.84
N THR A 80 6.53 -19.73 26.07
CA THR A 80 5.95 -18.83 27.07
C THR A 80 6.14 -17.41 26.55
N ARG A 81 5.04 -16.68 26.37
CA ARG A 81 5.06 -15.23 26.13
C ARG A 81 5.76 -14.59 27.33
N ILE A 82 6.78 -13.78 27.05
CA ILE A 82 7.67 -13.19 28.08
C ILE A 82 7.53 -11.68 28.19
N CYS A 83 6.78 -11.05 27.29
CA CYS A 83 6.59 -9.61 27.28
C CYS A 83 5.20 -9.24 26.72
N ILE A 84 4.46 -8.40 27.44
CA ILE A 84 3.22 -7.79 26.95
C ILE A 84 3.59 -6.49 26.24
N LEU A 85 3.07 -6.28 25.03
CA LEU A 85 3.23 -5.02 24.33
C LEU A 85 1.97 -4.19 24.50
N ASN A 86 2.15 -2.91 24.82
CA ASN A 86 1.12 -1.88 24.73
C ASN A 86 1.68 -0.78 23.82
N ILE A 87 1.48 -0.97 22.52
CA ILE A 87 2.06 -0.13 21.47
C ILE A 87 1.07 0.17 20.36
N ASN A 88 1.22 1.34 19.71
CA ASN A 88 0.39 1.74 18.58
C ASN A 88 1.01 1.32 17.24
N ILE A 89 2.34 1.31 17.15
CA ILE A 89 3.06 1.02 15.93
C ILE A 89 4.24 0.08 16.20
N LEU A 90 4.34 -1.00 15.41
CA LEU A 90 5.51 -1.87 15.37
C LEU A 90 6.19 -1.73 14.02
N HIS A 91 7.47 -1.32 14.06
CA HIS A 91 8.35 -1.34 12.91
C HIS A 91 9.32 -2.50 13.01
N MET A 92 9.44 -3.28 11.95
CA MET A 92 10.44 -4.34 11.82
C MET A 92 11.24 -4.11 10.53
N PHE A 93 12.48 -3.67 10.66
CA PHE A 93 13.38 -3.40 9.55
C PHE A 93 14.39 -4.53 9.37
N ASP A 94 14.55 -4.98 8.12
CA ASP A 94 15.46 -6.07 7.73
C ASP A 94 15.29 -7.34 8.59
N ALA A 95 14.02 -7.69 8.84
CA ALA A 95 13.67 -8.87 9.62
C ALA A 95 13.45 -10.08 8.71
N ASN A 96 14.12 -11.20 9.00
CA ASN A 96 13.86 -12.45 8.28
C ASN A 96 12.65 -13.20 8.89
N ARG A 97 12.11 -14.17 8.15
CA ARG A 97 10.93 -14.93 8.57
C ARG A 97 11.05 -15.54 9.97
N GLU A 98 12.18 -16.18 10.24
CA GLU A 98 12.44 -16.84 11.53
C GLU A 98 12.58 -15.84 12.68
N GLY A 99 13.14 -14.65 12.42
CA GLY A 99 13.21 -13.57 13.39
C GLY A 99 11.83 -13.04 13.76
N ILE A 100 10.99 -12.79 12.76
CA ILE A 100 9.58 -12.39 12.95
C ILE A 100 8.84 -13.44 13.78
N LYS A 101 8.94 -14.71 13.38
CA LYS A 101 8.30 -15.84 14.07
C LYS A 101 8.79 -15.99 15.52
N TRP A 102 10.10 -15.89 15.73
CA TRP A 102 10.67 -15.90 17.07
C TRP A 102 10.09 -14.78 17.92
N PHE A 103 9.98 -13.56 17.39
CA PHE A 103 9.45 -12.41 18.13
C PHE A 103 7.97 -12.61 18.48
N GLN A 104 7.15 -13.03 17.52
CA GLN A 104 5.73 -13.35 17.72
C GLN A 104 5.52 -14.37 18.84
N GLY A 105 6.36 -15.42 18.90
CA GLY A 105 6.31 -16.42 19.96
C GLY A 105 6.76 -15.94 21.35
N ARG A 106 7.25 -14.70 21.48
CA ARG A 106 7.77 -14.14 22.74
C ARG A 106 6.96 -12.98 23.28
N VAL A 107 6.10 -12.38 22.46
CA VAL A 107 5.34 -11.20 22.84
C VAL A 107 3.84 -11.49 22.87
N ASP A 108 3.12 -10.70 23.67
CA ASP A 108 1.66 -10.66 23.67
C ASP A 108 1.21 -9.32 23.08
N MET A 109 0.50 -9.37 21.95
CA MET A 109 -0.12 -8.22 21.30
C MET A 109 -1.65 -8.31 21.31
N SER A 110 -2.24 -9.25 22.04
CA SER A 110 -3.68 -9.56 22.00
C SER A 110 -4.60 -8.41 22.37
N GLN A 111 -4.08 -7.37 23.02
CA GLN A 111 -4.81 -6.16 23.39
C GLN A 111 -4.49 -4.96 22.49
N CYS A 112 -3.57 -5.08 21.54
CA CYS A 112 -3.12 -3.97 20.68
C CYS A 112 -4.01 -3.81 19.45
N GLN A 113 -4.38 -2.56 19.15
CA GLN A 113 -4.81 -2.13 17.83
C GLN A 113 -3.63 -1.43 17.17
N ILE A 114 -3.00 -2.08 16.18
CA ILE A 114 -1.61 -1.78 15.82
C ILE A 114 -1.44 -1.48 14.33
N GLY A 115 -0.60 -0.49 14.03
CA GLY A 115 0.00 -0.30 12.71
C GLY A 115 1.28 -1.14 12.58
N LEU A 116 1.36 -1.96 11.53
CA LEU A 116 2.55 -2.76 11.22
C LEU A 116 3.30 -2.15 10.04
N LEU A 117 4.57 -1.79 10.23
CA LEU A 117 5.48 -1.45 9.15
C LEU A 117 6.61 -2.48 9.14
N ILE A 118 6.60 -3.32 8.13
CA ILE A 118 7.52 -4.44 8.02
C ILE A 118 8.31 -4.23 6.74
N SER A 119 9.62 -4.07 6.90
CA SER A 119 10.57 -4.19 5.81
C SER A 119 11.18 -5.59 5.84
N PRO A 120 10.53 -6.56 5.18
CA PRO A 120 11.01 -7.94 5.19
C PRO A 120 12.42 -8.02 4.60
N GLY A 121 13.28 -8.79 5.27
CA GLY A 121 14.55 -9.21 4.72
C GLY A 121 14.38 -10.30 3.64
N VAL A 122 15.50 -10.73 3.09
CA VAL A 122 15.53 -11.82 2.08
C VAL A 122 14.92 -13.11 2.66
N GLY A 123 14.14 -13.82 1.83
CA GLY A 123 13.52 -15.11 2.19
C GLY A 123 12.13 -15.03 2.85
N VAL A 124 11.52 -13.84 2.89
CA VAL A 124 10.09 -13.68 3.17
C VAL A 124 9.35 -13.65 1.85
N GLU A 125 8.70 -14.76 1.51
CA GLU A 125 8.09 -14.98 0.18
C GLU A 125 6.59 -14.71 0.17
N ASN A 126 5.90 -14.73 1.31
CA ASN A 126 4.45 -14.54 1.35
C ASN A 126 3.99 -13.87 2.64
N LEU A 127 2.75 -13.37 2.64
CA LEU A 127 2.19 -12.64 3.78
C LEU A 127 1.78 -13.53 4.97
N LYS A 128 1.98 -14.86 4.93
CA LYS A 128 1.59 -15.76 6.04
C LYS A 128 2.35 -15.48 7.33
N PHE A 129 3.49 -14.79 7.29
CA PHE A 129 4.17 -14.35 8.51
C PHE A 129 3.28 -13.41 9.35
N LEU A 130 2.23 -12.81 8.79
CA LEU A 130 1.30 -11.96 9.55
C LEU A 130 0.38 -12.75 10.49
N ASP A 131 0.17 -14.04 10.23
CA ASP A 131 -0.88 -14.85 10.87
C ASP A 131 -0.64 -15.11 12.37
N GLU A 132 0.59 -14.90 12.84
CA GLU A 132 1.02 -15.20 14.21
C GLU A 132 1.20 -13.95 15.09
N PHE A 133 0.96 -12.72 14.58
CA PHE A 133 1.04 -11.51 15.41
C PHE A 133 -0.02 -11.50 16.53
N ASN A 134 -1.17 -12.12 16.33
CA ASN A 134 -2.24 -12.20 17.33
C ASN A 134 -2.58 -10.84 17.96
N ALA A 135 -2.60 -9.79 17.16
CA ALA A 135 -3.06 -8.46 17.57
C ALA A 135 -4.58 -8.43 17.64
N ALA A 136 -5.16 -7.55 18.47
CA ALA A 136 -6.62 -7.37 18.53
C ALA A 136 -7.16 -6.86 17.18
N LYS A 137 -6.46 -5.90 16.57
CA LYS A 137 -6.73 -5.38 15.23
C LYS A 137 -5.43 -4.90 14.60
N ILE A 138 -5.23 -5.17 13.32
CA ILE A 138 -4.20 -4.49 12.51
C ILE A 138 -4.91 -3.37 11.76
N ILE A 139 -4.65 -2.12 12.14
CA ILE A 139 -5.33 -0.95 11.57
C ILE A 139 -4.67 -0.48 10.26
N ALA A 140 -3.36 -0.68 10.15
CA ALA A 140 -2.58 -0.32 8.99
C ALA A 140 -1.47 -1.34 8.76
N LEU A 141 -1.23 -1.71 7.50
CA LEU A 141 -0.18 -2.62 7.10
C LEU A 141 0.67 -1.99 6.00
N TYR A 142 1.96 -1.86 6.27
CA TYR A 142 2.97 -1.43 5.32
C TYR A 142 3.99 -2.56 5.18
N VAL A 143 4.07 -3.16 4.00
CA VAL A 143 5.13 -4.09 3.61
C VAL A 143 5.95 -3.41 2.53
N ILE A 144 7.14 -2.95 2.89
CA ILE A 144 7.97 -2.07 2.05
C ILE A 144 9.38 -2.62 1.98
N GLY A 145 10.01 -2.61 0.82
CA GLY A 145 11.43 -2.89 0.68
C GLY A 145 11.75 -3.86 -0.45
N ASN A 146 12.89 -4.55 -0.33
CA ASN A 146 13.47 -5.32 -1.43
C ASN A 146 13.03 -6.79 -1.45
N ALA A 147 12.05 -7.19 -0.65
CA ALA A 147 11.52 -8.55 -0.72
C ALA A 147 10.77 -8.79 -2.03
N SER A 148 10.73 -10.05 -2.43
CA SER A 148 9.87 -10.54 -3.50
C SER A 148 8.79 -11.40 -2.88
N LEU A 149 7.54 -10.94 -2.91
CA LEU A 149 6.42 -11.73 -2.42
C LEU A 149 5.77 -12.47 -3.59
N ASP A 150 5.68 -13.79 -3.54
CA ASP A 150 5.03 -14.63 -4.54
C ASP A 150 3.53 -14.86 -4.27
N SER A 151 3.07 -14.52 -3.06
CA SER A 151 1.72 -14.81 -2.60
C SER A 151 1.20 -13.79 -1.59
N LEU A 152 -0.05 -13.34 -1.78
CA LEU A 152 -0.78 -12.51 -0.82
C LEU A 152 -1.59 -13.32 0.19
N GLU A 153 -1.50 -14.66 0.14
CA GLU A 153 -2.25 -15.53 1.04
C GLU A 153 -1.87 -15.29 2.51
N CYS A 154 -2.83 -14.81 3.30
CA CYS A 154 -2.75 -14.74 4.76
C CYS A 154 -4.16 -14.70 5.38
N LYS A 155 -4.25 -15.02 6.68
CA LYS A 155 -5.53 -14.97 7.42
C LYS A 155 -6.09 -13.56 7.48
N LEU A 156 -5.24 -12.55 7.60
CA LEU A 156 -5.65 -11.14 7.66
C LEU A 156 -6.48 -10.77 6.42
N LEU A 157 -5.97 -11.05 5.23
CA LEU A 157 -6.66 -10.71 3.98
C LEU A 157 -7.82 -11.66 3.65
N ARG A 158 -7.74 -12.93 4.08
CA ARG A 158 -8.75 -13.95 3.76
C ARG A 158 -9.98 -13.94 4.69
N LYS A 159 -9.80 -13.62 5.97
CA LYS A 159 -10.85 -13.71 7.00
C LYS A 159 -11.21 -12.37 7.63
N GLY A 160 -10.30 -11.39 7.60
CA GLY A 160 -10.51 -10.09 8.21
C GLY A 160 -10.42 -10.08 9.75
N PRO A 161 -10.67 -8.91 10.38
CA PRO A 161 -10.98 -7.63 9.74
C PRO A 161 -9.79 -7.08 8.95
N LEU A 162 -10.04 -6.54 7.75
CA LEU A 162 -9.02 -5.92 6.91
C LEU A 162 -8.53 -4.59 7.52
N PRO A 163 -7.24 -4.23 7.34
CA PRO A 163 -6.73 -2.93 7.76
C PRO A 163 -7.32 -1.81 6.90
N ASP A 164 -7.44 -0.61 7.45
CA ASP A 164 -7.94 0.56 6.71
C ASP A 164 -6.90 1.10 5.71
N VAL A 165 -5.62 0.84 6.00
CA VAL A 165 -4.48 1.16 5.15
C VAL A 165 -3.71 -0.11 4.78
N LEU A 166 -3.49 -0.33 3.48
CA LEU A 166 -2.62 -1.38 2.96
C LEU A 166 -1.61 -0.78 1.96
N VAL A 167 -0.32 -0.96 2.25
CA VAL A 167 0.78 -0.55 1.38
C VAL A 167 1.69 -1.73 1.10
N LEU A 168 1.73 -2.15 -0.16
CA LEU A 168 2.62 -3.20 -0.67
C LEU A 168 3.59 -2.56 -1.68
N ASP A 169 4.74 -2.14 -1.17
CA ASP A 169 5.85 -1.58 -1.95
C ASP A 169 7.03 -2.54 -1.93
N VAL A 170 6.83 -3.67 -2.59
CA VAL A 170 7.78 -4.78 -2.72
C VAL A 170 7.71 -5.34 -4.15
N THR A 171 8.70 -6.14 -4.52
CA THR A 171 8.66 -6.82 -5.82
C THR A 171 7.67 -7.99 -5.77
N MET A 172 6.94 -8.21 -6.85
CA MET A 172 5.98 -9.31 -6.99
C MET A 172 6.25 -10.00 -8.32
N PRO A 173 6.44 -11.34 -8.36
CA PRO A 173 6.57 -12.07 -9.60
C PRO A 173 5.20 -12.17 -10.30
N THR A 174 5.24 -12.51 -11.59
CA THR A 174 4.06 -12.85 -12.38
C THR A 174 4.20 -14.30 -12.84
N PRO A 175 3.26 -15.21 -12.52
CA PRO A 175 2.00 -14.97 -11.82
C PRO A 175 2.15 -14.81 -10.30
N LEU A 176 1.28 -13.98 -9.71
CA LEU A 176 1.13 -13.78 -8.27
C LEU A 176 0.04 -14.72 -7.75
N GLU A 177 0.28 -15.42 -6.63
CA GLU A 177 -0.74 -16.23 -5.97
C GLU A 177 -1.66 -15.34 -5.11
N ILE A 178 -2.94 -15.33 -5.45
CA ILE A 178 -4.01 -14.65 -4.70
C ILE A 178 -5.32 -15.41 -4.91
N SER A 179 -5.98 -15.81 -3.83
CA SER A 179 -7.29 -16.49 -3.92
C SER A 179 -8.43 -15.52 -4.22
N ASP A 180 -9.48 -16.02 -4.89
CA ASP A 180 -10.70 -15.27 -5.18
C ASP A 180 -11.34 -14.67 -3.94
N ARG A 181 -11.26 -15.37 -2.81
CA ARG A 181 -11.74 -14.87 -1.51
C ARG A 181 -11.00 -13.62 -1.05
N ILE A 182 -9.67 -13.56 -1.23
CA ILE A 182 -8.90 -12.36 -0.93
C ILE A 182 -9.28 -11.23 -1.88
N ILE A 183 -9.39 -11.52 -3.19
CA ILE A 183 -9.83 -10.54 -4.18
C ILE A 183 -11.19 -9.94 -3.79
N GLN A 184 -12.18 -10.78 -3.49
CA GLN A 184 -13.52 -10.36 -3.11
C GLN A 184 -13.49 -9.48 -1.85
N ASN A 185 -12.77 -9.90 -0.81
CA ASN A 185 -12.65 -9.13 0.42
C ASN A 185 -12.02 -7.75 0.16
N MET A 186 -10.94 -7.70 -0.63
CA MET A 186 -10.26 -6.46 -0.98
C MET A 186 -11.16 -5.53 -1.81
N VAL A 187 -11.95 -6.09 -2.73
CA VAL A 187 -12.87 -5.33 -3.58
C VAL A 187 -14.06 -4.77 -2.81
N SER A 188 -14.61 -5.55 -1.88
CA SER A 188 -15.79 -5.15 -1.08
C SER A 188 -15.51 -4.08 -0.03
N LYS A 189 -14.23 -3.78 0.25
CA LYS A 189 -13.83 -2.86 1.31
C LYS A 189 -13.67 -1.42 0.78
N HIS A 190 -14.14 -0.46 1.58
CA HIS A 190 -13.66 0.91 1.50
C HIS A 190 -12.28 1.04 2.17
N TRP A 191 -11.31 1.50 1.39
CA TRP A 191 -9.94 1.73 1.83
C TRP A 191 -9.69 3.22 2.09
N GLU A 192 -9.15 3.56 3.26
CA GLU A 192 -8.57 4.88 3.49
C GLU A 192 -7.35 5.05 2.57
N LYS A 193 -6.53 3.99 2.47
CA LYS A 193 -5.39 3.97 1.57
C LYS A 193 -5.06 2.58 1.05
N LEU A 194 -4.88 2.49 -0.26
CA LEU A 194 -4.40 1.30 -0.93
C LEU A 194 -3.20 1.65 -1.82
N SER A 195 -2.06 1.05 -1.57
CA SER A 195 -0.87 1.17 -2.41
C SER A 195 -0.43 -0.21 -2.87
N VAL A 196 -0.52 -0.47 -4.17
CA VAL A 196 -0.24 -1.77 -4.77
C VAL A 196 0.44 -1.62 -6.12
N SER A 197 1.06 -2.69 -6.61
CA SER A 197 1.55 -2.73 -7.98
C SER A 197 0.40 -2.76 -8.99
N LEU A 198 0.67 -2.32 -10.22
CA LEU A 198 -0.29 -2.43 -11.32
C LEU A 198 -0.76 -3.87 -11.57
N SER A 199 0.11 -4.86 -11.41
CA SER A 199 -0.25 -6.26 -11.59
C SER A 199 -1.27 -6.75 -10.54
N ILE A 200 -1.17 -6.26 -9.29
CA ILE A 200 -2.19 -6.53 -8.27
C ILE A 200 -3.51 -5.84 -8.65
N TRP A 201 -3.43 -4.58 -9.10
CA TRP A 201 -4.60 -3.84 -9.56
C TRP A 201 -5.34 -4.56 -10.69
N GLU A 202 -4.62 -5.11 -11.68
CA GLU A 202 -5.17 -5.93 -12.76
C GLU A 202 -5.92 -7.15 -12.24
N LEU A 203 -5.35 -7.87 -11.28
CA LEU A 203 -5.99 -9.04 -10.69
C LEU A 203 -7.27 -8.67 -9.95
N LEU A 204 -7.24 -7.58 -9.18
CA LEU A 204 -8.41 -7.07 -8.46
C LEU A 204 -9.52 -6.67 -9.44
N MET A 205 -9.16 -5.93 -10.50
CA MET A 205 -10.11 -5.39 -11.48
C MET A 205 -10.38 -6.32 -12.66
N LYS A 206 -9.83 -7.54 -12.67
CA LYS A 206 -10.10 -8.54 -13.71
C LYS A 206 -11.60 -8.75 -13.87
N SER A 207 -12.08 -8.77 -15.11
CA SER A 207 -13.48 -9.00 -15.45
C SER A 207 -13.99 -10.28 -14.78
N GLY A 208 -15.10 -10.18 -14.06
CA GLY A 208 -15.83 -11.31 -13.49
C GLY A 208 -17.25 -11.34 -14.03
N GLU A 209 -18.11 -12.17 -13.42
CA GLU A 209 -19.53 -12.23 -13.75
C GLU A 209 -20.26 -10.93 -13.39
N GLU A 210 -19.86 -10.30 -12.30
CA GLU A 210 -20.44 -9.04 -11.83
C GLU A 210 -19.46 -7.86 -11.95
N PRO A 211 -19.94 -6.65 -12.28
CA PRO A 211 -19.15 -5.44 -12.21
C PRO A 211 -18.60 -5.21 -10.79
N LYS A 212 -17.30 -4.97 -10.70
CA LYS A 212 -16.62 -4.66 -9.45
C LYS A 212 -16.64 -3.16 -9.20
N HIS A 213 -17.02 -2.78 -7.99
CA HIS A 213 -16.98 -1.41 -7.50
C HIS A 213 -16.07 -1.32 -6.29
N LEU A 214 -14.99 -0.54 -6.43
CA LEU A 214 -13.99 -0.33 -5.38
C LEU A 214 -14.05 1.12 -4.92
N THR A 215 -13.99 1.38 -3.61
CA THR A 215 -13.97 2.75 -3.04
C THR A 215 -12.69 2.97 -2.26
N ILE A 216 -11.92 4.01 -2.61
CA ILE A 216 -10.61 4.29 -2.03
C ILE A 216 -10.38 5.79 -1.88
N ASP A 217 -9.89 6.27 -0.74
CA ASP A 217 -9.58 7.69 -0.57
C ASP A 217 -8.21 8.07 -1.15
N ASP A 218 -7.15 7.30 -0.85
CA ASP A 218 -5.79 7.47 -1.41
C ASP A 218 -5.31 6.19 -2.10
N LEU A 219 -5.40 6.14 -3.43
CA LEU A 219 -4.87 5.03 -4.22
C LEU A 219 -3.47 5.37 -4.76
N VAL A 220 -2.52 4.47 -4.55
CA VAL A 220 -1.18 4.53 -5.15
C VAL A 220 -0.98 3.29 -6.03
N LEU A 221 -0.76 3.52 -7.33
CA LEU A 221 -0.45 2.47 -8.30
C LEU A 221 1.04 2.55 -8.65
N LEU A 222 1.76 1.47 -8.35
CA LEU A 222 3.19 1.36 -8.60
C LEU A 222 3.43 0.58 -9.90
N ALA A 223 4.00 1.26 -10.91
CA ALA A 223 4.46 0.59 -12.11
C ALA A 223 5.77 -0.18 -11.85
N PRO A 224 5.92 -1.42 -12.35
CA PRO A 224 7.14 -2.19 -12.14
C PRO A 224 8.32 -1.61 -12.91
N TYR A 225 9.52 -1.87 -12.40
CA TYR A 225 10.80 -1.22 -12.76
C TYR A 225 11.22 -1.35 -14.24
N LYS A 226 10.67 -2.33 -14.98
CA LYS A 226 11.14 -2.70 -16.32
C LYS A 226 10.17 -2.40 -17.46
N ASN A 227 8.94 -1.95 -17.17
CA ASN A 227 7.96 -1.71 -18.23
C ASN A 227 7.13 -0.44 -17.98
N PRO A 228 7.63 0.75 -18.40
CA PRO A 228 6.85 1.99 -18.34
C PRO A 228 5.60 1.97 -19.25
N LEU A 229 5.51 1.03 -20.21
CA LEU A 229 4.37 0.90 -21.13
C LEU A 229 3.20 0.10 -20.55
N LEU A 230 3.27 -0.34 -19.29
CA LEU A 230 2.21 -1.14 -18.67
C LEU A 230 0.84 -0.45 -18.65
N MET A 231 0.78 0.88 -18.61
CA MET A 231 -0.50 1.60 -18.75
C MET A 231 -1.11 1.44 -20.16
N ALA A 232 -0.27 1.43 -21.19
CA ALA A 232 -0.71 1.18 -22.56
C ALA A 232 -1.11 -0.29 -22.75
N GLU A 233 -0.43 -1.22 -22.08
CA GLU A 233 -0.81 -2.64 -22.06
C GLU A 233 -2.13 -2.84 -21.32
N LEU A 234 -2.34 -2.18 -20.19
CA LEU A 234 -3.59 -2.15 -19.42
C LEU A 234 -4.79 -1.69 -20.26
N LEU A 235 -4.62 -0.66 -21.09
CA LEU A 235 -5.65 -0.22 -22.02
C LEU A 235 -5.98 -1.26 -23.10
N LYS A 236 -5.03 -2.15 -23.43
CA LYS A 236 -5.20 -3.26 -24.37
C LYS A 236 -5.75 -4.53 -23.72
N THR A 237 -5.72 -4.64 -22.39
CA THR A 237 -6.19 -5.83 -21.68
C THR A 237 -7.72 -5.98 -21.73
N PRO A 238 -8.26 -7.21 -21.66
CA PRO A 238 -9.71 -7.47 -21.65
C PRO A 238 -10.46 -6.78 -20.50
N THR A 239 -9.76 -6.38 -19.44
CA THR A 239 -10.22 -5.51 -18.35
C THR A 239 -10.85 -4.22 -18.87
N ALA A 240 -10.37 -3.72 -20.01
CA ALA A 240 -10.88 -2.55 -20.71
C ALA A 240 -12.34 -2.71 -21.17
N LYS A 241 -12.81 -3.94 -21.41
CA LYS A 241 -14.20 -4.21 -21.78
C LYS A 241 -15.13 -4.40 -20.59
N SER A 242 -14.61 -4.41 -19.36
CA SER A 242 -15.44 -4.55 -18.15
C SER A 242 -16.01 -3.20 -17.71
N HIS A 243 -17.20 -3.23 -17.12
CA HIS A 243 -17.79 -2.09 -16.43
C HIS A 243 -17.22 -1.90 -15.00
N ASN A 244 -16.05 -2.48 -14.73
CA ASN A 244 -15.40 -2.37 -13.42
C ASN A 244 -14.92 -0.93 -13.21
N LEU A 245 -15.36 -0.31 -12.12
CA LEU A 245 -15.08 1.08 -11.82
C LEU A 245 -14.56 1.23 -10.40
N ALA A 246 -13.56 2.09 -10.23
CA ALA A 246 -13.09 2.49 -8.92
C ALA A 246 -13.50 3.94 -8.64
N THR A 247 -14.14 4.18 -7.50
CA THR A 247 -14.35 5.51 -6.95
C THR A 247 -13.14 5.87 -6.11
N VAL A 248 -12.36 6.84 -6.57
CA VAL A 248 -11.09 7.23 -5.96
C VAL A 248 -11.05 8.73 -5.77
N GLU A 249 -10.75 9.21 -4.56
CA GLU A 249 -10.61 10.65 -4.30
C GLU A 249 -9.23 11.17 -4.78
N ARG A 250 -8.16 10.47 -4.38
CA ARG A 250 -6.77 10.83 -4.72
C ARG A 250 -6.06 9.67 -5.37
N LEU A 251 -5.59 9.87 -6.60
CA LEU A 251 -4.82 8.88 -7.34
C LEU A 251 -3.36 9.29 -7.47
N ARG A 252 -2.44 8.40 -7.12
CA ARG A 252 -1.01 8.55 -7.40
C ARG A 252 -0.54 7.42 -8.30
N VAL A 253 0.07 7.78 -9.42
CA VAL A 253 0.70 6.84 -10.33
C VAL A 253 2.20 7.01 -10.19
N GLY A 254 2.86 5.99 -9.65
CA GLY A 254 4.30 5.91 -9.51
C GLY A 254 4.93 5.22 -10.71
N VAL A 255 5.81 5.93 -11.43
CA VAL A 255 6.60 5.35 -12.51
C VAL A 255 8.03 5.12 -12.00
N ASN A 256 8.37 3.87 -11.75
CA ASN A 256 9.73 3.47 -11.38
C ASN A 256 10.60 3.32 -12.64
N ASN A 257 10.89 4.42 -13.33
CA ASN A 257 11.78 4.42 -14.48
C ASN A 257 13.04 5.25 -14.19
N VAL A 258 14.20 4.62 -14.34
CA VAL A 258 15.51 5.22 -14.05
C VAL A 258 16.13 5.87 -15.29
N THR A 259 15.57 5.65 -16.49
CA THR A 259 16.23 6.04 -17.75
C THR A 259 15.42 6.93 -18.68
N GLN A 260 14.10 7.07 -18.52
CA GLN A 260 13.30 7.90 -19.43
C GLN A 260 12.57 9.06 -18.75
N LYS A 261 12.58 10.20 -19.43
CA LYS A 261 11.72 11.35 -19.14
C LYS A 261 10.28 10.97 -19.50
N VAL A 262 9.32 11.34 -18.66
CA VAL A 262 7.88 11.25 -19.01
C VAL A 262 7.61 12.10 -20.24
N THR A 263 7.07 11.47 -21.28
CA THR A 263 6.69 12.11 -22.54
C THR A 263 5.21 12.50 -22.53
N GLU A 264 4.80 13.31 -23.50
CA GLU A 264 3.37 13.64 -23.71
C GLU A 264 2.54 12.39 -24.01
N ALA A 265 3.09 11.43 -24.76
CA ALA A 265 2.43 10.17 -25.06
C ALA A 265 2.16 9.36 -23.79
N ASP A 266 3.10 9.31 -22.84
CA ASP A 266 2.93 8.62 -21.56
C ASP A 266 1.83 9.26 -20.72
N LEU A 267 1.77 10.60 -20.70
CA LEU A 267 0.72 11.34 -20.02
C LEU A 267 -0.65 11.06 -20.65
N LYS A 268 -0.75 11.09 -21.99
CA LYS A 268 -2.01 10.81 -22.70
C LYS A 268 -2.53 9.42 -22.37
N VAL A 269 -1.68 8.40 -22.45
CA VAL A 269 -2.02 7.01 -22.08
C VAL A 269 -2.46 6.92 -20.62
N THR A 270 -1.74 7.60 -19.72
CA THR A 270 -2.09 7.60 -18.29
C THR A 270 -3.45 8.25 -18.07
N PHE A 271 -3.74 9.40 -18.67
CA PHE A 271 -5.03 10.06 -18.53
C PHE A 271 -6.17 9.30 -19.18
N GLU A 272 -5.95 8.61 -20.30
CA GLU A 272 -6.93 7.72 -20.91
C GLU A 272 -7.27 6.55 -19.98
N PHE A 273 -6.26 5.93 -19.37
CA PHE A 273 -6.44 4.93 -18.32
C PHE A 273 -7.24 5.49 -17.14
N VAL A 274 -6.88 6.68 -16.65
CA VAL A 274 -7.59 7.34 -15.55
C VAL A 274 -9.06 7.59 -15.89
N ALA A 275 -9.31 8.17 -17.06
CA ALA A 275 -10.64 8.51 -17.55
C ALA A 275 -11.54 7.29 -17.73
N ARG A 276 -10.96 6.12 -18.02
CA ARG A 276 -11.71 4.89 -18.24
C ARG A 276 -12.14 4.22 -16.93
N TYR A 277 -11.22 4.08 -15.98
CA TYR A 277 -11.42 3.20 -14.82
C TYR A 277 -11.76 3.92 -13.51
N PHE A 278 -11.56 5.23 -13.43
CA PHE A 278 -11.70 5.98 -12.19
C PHE A 278 -12.78 7.04 -12.25
N ARG A 279 -13.52 7.17 -11.16
CA ARG A 279 -14.55 8.18 -10.91
C ARG A 279 -14.32 8.84 -9.56
N GLY A 280 -14.90 10.02 -9.35
CA GLY A 280 -14.84 10.72 -8.07
C GLY A 280 -13.50 11.38 -7.74
N LEU A 281 -12.59 11.46 -8.71
CA LEU A 281 -11.24 12.00 -8.51
C LEU A 281 -11.30 13.49 -8.19
N GLU A 282 -10.62 13.89 -7.11
CA GLU A 282 -10.32 15.29 -6.79
C GLU A 282 -8.88 15.65 -7.15
N SER A 283 -7.95 14.71 -7.00
CA SER A 283 -6.52 14.94 -7.24
C SER A 283 -5.84 13.78 -7.97
N ILE A 284 -5.00 14.12 -8.95
CA ILE A 284 -4.17 13.16 -9.69
C ILE A 284 -2.70 13.56 -9.54
N PHE A 285 -1.86 12.62 -9.11
CA PHE A 285 -0.42 12.79 -8.97
C PHE A 285 0.29 11.76 -9.85
N ILE A 286 1.18 12.22 -10.72
CA ILE A 286 2.04 11.37 -11.54
C ILE A 286 3.49 11.64 -11.10
N GLN A 287 4.15 10.65 -10.51
CA GLN A 287 5.48 10.81 -9.90
C GLN A 287 6.49 9.80 -10.46
N ILE A 288 7.67 10.28 -10.84
CA ILE A 288 8.85 9.46 -11.14
C ILE A 288 9.72 9.36 -9.88
N TYR A 289 9.78 8.19 -9.24
CA TYR A 289 10.31 8.02 -7.88
C TYR A 289 11.86 8.05 -7.75
N ARG A 290 12.63 8.25 -8.83
CA ARG A 290 14.12 8.20 -8.77
C ARG A 290 14.88 9.37 -9.41
N PHE A 291 14.21 10.42 -9.87
CA PHE A 291 14.91 11.65 -10.26
C PHE A 291 14.51 12.81 -9.38
N LEU A 292 15.51 13.38 -8.68
CA LEU A 292 15.46 14.75 -8.21
C LEU A 292 15.17 15.64 -9.43
N ALA A 293 13.91 16.04 -9.54
CA ALA A 293 13.40 17.21 -10.23
C ALA A 293 14.31 17.79 -11.33
N ASN A 294 14.35 17.13 -12.50
CA ASN A 294 14.23 17.96 -13.70
C ASN A 294 12.75 18.30 -13.80
N LYS A 295 12.38 19.48 -13.27
CA LYS A 295 11.03 20.06 -13.45
C LYS A 295 10.71 19.93 -14.94
N SER A 296 9.75 19.08 -15.29
CA SER A 296 9.43 18.87 -16.70
C SER A 296 8.79 20.14 -17.24
N ASN A 297 9.52 20.90 -18.05
CA ASN A 297 8.99 22.06 -18.79
C ASN A 297 7.77 21.69 -19.65
N LEU A 298 7.65 20.41 -20.00
CA LEU A 298 6.54 19.81 -20.72
C LEU A 298 5.18 20.14 -20.08
N VAL A 299 5.09 20.12 -18.75
CA VAL A 299 3.82 20.31 -18.01
C VAL A 299 3.37 21.77 -17.96
N ARG A 300 4.31 22.72 -17.94
CA ARG A 300 3.98 24.15 -17.86
C ARG A 300 3.31 24.70 -19.11
N ASN A 301 3.50 24.03 -20.25
CA ASN A 301 3.02 24.51 -21.55
C ASN A 301 1.82 23.72 -22.08
N SER A 302 1.41 22.63 -21.42
CA SER A 302 0.28 21.81 -21.83
C SER A 302 -1.01 22.26 -21.16
N LYS A 303 -2.06 22.50 -21.95
CA LYS A 303 -3.44 22.66 -21.45
C LYS A 303 -4.11 21.29 -21.45
N LEU A 304 -4.60 20.85 -20.30
CA LEU A 304 -5.34 19.60 -20.15
C LEU A 304 -6.83 19.90 -19.97
N GLU A 305 -7.66 19.21 -20.75
CA GLU A 305 -9.12 19.18 -20.58
C GLU A 305 -9.51 17.78 -20.10
N ILE A 306 -10.15 17.70 -18.92
CA ILE A 306 -10.68 16.45 -18.37
C ILE A 306 -12.21 16.58 -18.34
N THR A 307 -12.87 15.83 -19.19
CA THR A 307 -14.35 15.80 -19.27
C THR A 307 -14.97 14.67 -18.46
N THR A 308 -14.20 13.61 -18.15
CA THR A 308 -14.71 12.39 -17.51
C THR A 308 -14.74 12.43 -15.98
N ASN A 309 -13.99 13.35 -15.37
CA ASN A 309 -13.92 13.54 -13.92
C ASN A 309 -14.00 15.05 -13.60
N PRO A 310 -15.21 15.64 -13.61
CA PRO A 310 -15.40 17.08 -13.41
C PRO A 310 -15.01 17.55 -12.00
N THR A 311 -14.91 16.62 -11.05
CA THR A 311 -14.49 16.86 -9.67
C THR A 311 -12.98 17.09 -9.54
N VAL A 312 -12.18 16.83 -10.57
CA VAL A 312 -10.72 17.00 -10.50
C VAL A 312 -10.39 18.47 -10.33
N ARG A 313 -9.76 18.79 -9.19
CA ARG A 313 -9.30 20.14 -8.84
C ARG A 313 -7.80 20.29 -9.03
N CYS A 314 -7.05 19.20 -8.99
CA CYS A 314 -5.60 19.22 -8.94
C CYS A 314 -4.99 18.11 -9.79
N ILE A 315 -4.01 18.47 -10.63
CA ILE A 315 -3.13 17.53 -11.32
C ILE A 315 -1.70 17.97 -11.10
N ILE A 316 -0.88 17.07 -10.58
CA ILE A 316 0.55 17.29 -10.35
C ILE A 316 1.35 16.23 -11.07
N VAL A 317 2.29 16.66 -11.91
CA VAL A 317 3.22 15.79 -12.63
C VAL A 317 4.64 16.15 -12.22
N ASN A 318 5.37 15.21 -11.62
CA ASN A 318 6.75 15.41 -11.11
C ASN A 318 6.90 16.68 -10.26
N GLY A 319 5.91 16.93 -9.39
CA GLY A 319 5.89 18.11 -8.51
C GLY A 319 5.52 19.43 -9.19
N SER A 320 5.14 19.42 -10.47
CA SER A 320 4.66 20.61 -11.20
C SER A 320 3.15 20.55 -11.40
N PHE A 321 2.46 21.65 -11.11
CA PHE A 321 1.01 21.78 -11.36
C PHE A 321 0.71 21.92 -12.85
N CYS A 322 -0.30 21.23 -13.33
CA CYS A 322 -0.87 21.45 -14.66
C CYS A 322 -1.89 22.59 -14.62
N SER A 323 -1.92 23.46 -15.63
CA SER A 323 -3.04 24.40 -15.83
C SER A 323 -4.27 23.64 -16.31
N LEU A 324 -5.27 23.52 -15.45
CA LEU A 324 -6.59 22.97 -15.80
C LEU A 324 -7.41 24.03 -16.52
N ASN A 325 -7.79 23.75 -17.77
CA ASN A 325 -8.72 24.60 -18.49
C ASN A 325 -10.15 24.19 -18.10
N LYS A 326 -10.71 24.82 -17.07
CA LYS A 326 -12.15 24.72 -16.82
C LYS A 326 -12.81 25.58 -17.89
N ASN A 327 -13.55 24.95 -18.81
CA ASN A 327 -13.93 25.57 -20.08
C ASN A 327 -14.39 27.02 -19.93
N HIS A 328 -13.67 27.85 -20.68
CA HIS A 328 -13.95 29.24 -21.00
C HIS A 328 -15.21 29.25 -21.86
N ASN A 329 -16.27 29.91 -21.40
CA ASN A 329 -17.36 30.30 -22.28
C ASN A 329 -16.76 31.29 -23.32
N PRO A 330 -16.84 31.05 -24.64
CA PRO A 330 -16.25 31.93 -25.64
C PRO A 330 -16.95 33.30 -25.73
N ASN A 331 -18.07 33.50 -25.03
CA ASN A 331 -18.79 34.77 -24.95
C ASN A 331 -18.42 35.64 -23.74
N ASN A 332 -17.51 35.21 -22.87
CA ASN A 332 -17.14 36.01 -21.70
C ASN A 332 -15.96 36.93 -22.02
N ASN A 333 -16.31 38.22 -22.13
CA ASN A 333 -15.46 39.39 -22.19
C ASN A 333 -14.22 39.25 -21.26
N PRO A 334 -12.98 39.59 -21.71
CA PRO A 334 -11.75 39.33 -20.95
C PRO A 334 -11.62 40.05 -19.60
N ASN A 335 -12.58 40.90 -19.23
CA ASN A 335 -12.51 41.79 -18.08
C ASN A 335 -13.35 41.35 -16.86
N HIS A 336 -13.88 40.12 -16.83
CA HIS A 336 -14.61 39.62 -15.66
C HIS A 336 -13.95 38.38 -15.03
N ASN A 337 -13.56 38.52 -13.76
CA ASN A 337 -13.15 37.42 -12.87
C ASN A 337 -14.13 36.24 -12.98
N PRO A 338 -13.70 35.01 -13.30
CA PRO A 338 -14.59 33.86 -13.35
C PRO A 338 -14.75 33.29 -11.93
N SER A 339 -15.63 33.90 -11.14
CA SER A 339 -16.27 33.19 -10.03
C SER A 339 -17.40 32.33 -10.61
N GLY A 340 -17.12 31.03 -10.75
CA GLY A 340 -18.13 29.98 -10.92
C GLY A 340 -18.77 29.88 -12.31
N SER A 341 -18.19 29.06 -13.19
CA SER A 341 -18.95 28.48 -14.31
C SER A 341 -19.38 27.05 -13.93
N ASN A 342 -20.70 26.84 -13.92
CA ASN A 342 -21.34 25.54 -13.78
C ASN A 342 -20.90 24.63 -14.94
N VAL A 343 -20.44 23.42 -14.63
CA VAL A 343 -20.08 22.40 -15.63
C VAL A 343 -21.30 21.52 -15.86
N LEU A 344 -21.81 21.50 -17.10
CA LEU A 344 -22.75 20.49 -17.57
C LEU A 344 -21.97 19.23 -17.94
N CYS A 345 -22.35 18.10 -17.35
CA CYS A 345 -21.70 16.80 -17.58
C CYS A 345 -22.62 15.88 -18.37
N PHE A 346 -22.10 15.31 -19.46
CA PHE A 346 -22.74 14.23 -20.21
C PHE A 346 -21.94 12.94 -20.01
N SER A 347 -22.63 11.80 -19.86
CA SER A 347 -21.98 10.49 -20.04
C SER A 347 -21.56 10.31 -21.50
N PHE A 348 -20.69 9.34 -21.81
CA PHE A 348 -20.30 9.04 -23.20
C PHE A 348 -21.54 8.71 -24.06
N GLU A 349 -22.54 8.02 -23.49
CA GLU A 349 -23.81 7.76 -24.18
C GLU A 349 -24.61 9.06 -24.42
N ALA A 350 -24.64 9.96 -23.44
CA ALA A 350 -25.34 11.24 -23.57
C ALA A 350 -24.64 12.19 -24.56
N TRP A 351 -23.32 12.11 -24.69
CA TRP A 351 -22.55 12.83 -25.71
C TRP A 351 -22.80 12.28 -27.12
N ASP A 352 -22.87 10.95 -27.28
CA ASP A 352 -23.22 10.30 -28.55
C ASP A 352 -24.67 10.62 -28.97
N LEU A 353 -25.60 10.69 -28.02
CA LEU A 353 -26.99 11.11 -28.26
C LEU A 353 -27.10 12.60 -28.61
N TYR A 354 -26.32 13.45 -27.96
CA TYR A 354 -26.25 14.89 -28.23
C TYR A 354 -25.69 15.16 -29.65
N THR A 355 -24.55 14.55 -29.98
CA THR A 355 -23.91 14.71 -31.31
C THR A 355 -24.74 14.15 -32.46
N LYS A 356 -25.63 13.17 -32.19
CA LYS A 356 -26.61 12.64 -33.15
C LYS A 356 -27.91 13.44 -33.23
N GLY A 357 -28.01 14.57 -32.52
CA GLY A 357 -29.21 15.42 -32.52
C GLY A 357 -30.46 14.77 -31.92
N LYS A 358 -30.28 13.74 -31.09
CA LYS A 358 -31.40 12.99 -30.46
C LYS A 358 -31.74 13.49 -29.06
N LEU A 359 -30.94 14.39 -28.51
CA LEU A 359 -31.20 15.03 -27.22
C LEU A 359 -31.94 16.36 -27.45
N TRP A 360 -33.27 16.35 -27.33
CA TRP A 360 -34.07 17.58 -27.36
C TRP A 360 -34.10 18.17 -25.96
N VAL A 361 -33.45 19.33 -25.77
CA VAL A 361 -33.63 20.14 -24.56
C VAL A 361 -34.90 20.96 -24.76
N MET A 362 -35.96 20.67 -24.01
CA MET A 362 -37.11 21.57 -23.89
C MET A 362 -36.64 22.85 -23.18
N PRO A 363 -36.87 24.06 -23.74
CA PRO A 363 -36.62 25.29 -23.04
C PRO A 363 -37.79 25.60 -22.10
N GLY A 364 -37.50 25.72 -20.81
CA GLY A 364 -38.36 26.43 -19.86
C GLY A 364 -38.67 25.67 -18.58
N CYS A 365 -38.16 26.18 -17.47
CA CYS A 365 -38.97 26.57 -16.31
C CYS A 365 -38.15 27.54 -15.46
N VAL A 366 -38.52 28.81 -15.55
CA VAL A 366 -38.32 29.82 -14.51
C VAL A 366 -39.31 29.49 -13.39
N GLY A 367 -38.83 29.52 -12.14
CA GLY A 367 -39.60 29.34 -10.91
C GLY A 367 -38.67 29.45 -9.72
#